data_AF-A0A6H1R274-F1
#
_entry.id   AF-A0A6H1R274-F1
#
_cell.length_a   1.000
_cell.length_b   1.000
_cell.length_c   1.000
_cell.angle_alpha   90.00
_cell.angle_beta   90.00
_cell.angle_gamma   90.00
#
_symmetry.space_group_name_H-M   'P 1'
#
loop_
_entity.id
_entity.type
_entity.pdbx_description
1 polymer ?
#
loop_
_entity_poly.entity_id
_entity_poly.type
_entity_poly.pdbx_seq_one_letter_code
_entity_poly.pdbx_strand_id
1 'polypeptide(L)'
;MNTPKQPEPAANASLPPTPPEPESARTHRWGLGAFFFAQAIFVLVSVTLAAALGSPDSVTLVVMLVLPTVLAGAVAVVITVVRGNGPRLDFGLEWHWSDVTTGLAIGSVGLVTTTIASMLWMKWMGPGEGQSTVSSLVDGVQLPPALAVVIFLHIWLVAPLCEELLYRGLLWGAMERLRWSQLNVFVLSTAVFAIGHLEPERTVLLLVIAIPIGVARLVTGRLTASVVAHQVNNFLPALGLLLISLGLLPA
;
A
#
# COMPACT_ATOMS: atom_id res chain seq x y z
N MET A 1 -1.22 2.83 85.94
CA MET A 1 -0.76 3.71 84.84
C MET A 1 -0.70 2.85 83.59
N ASN A 2 -1.70 2.99 82.69
CA ASN A 2 -1.75 2.29 81.41
C ASN A 2 -1.31 3.27 80.32
N THR A 3 -0.19 2.97 79.65
CA THR A 3 0.31 3.74 78.51
C THR A 3 -0.41 3.27 77.23
N PRO A 4 -0.98 4.16 76.39
CA PRO A 4 -1.59 3.73 75.13
C PRO A 4 -0.49 3.40 74.11
N LYS A 5 -0.61 2.26 73.41
CA LYS A 5 0.21 1.94 72.23
C LYS A 5 -0.18 2.86 71.08
N GLN A 6 0.80 3.55 70.48
CA GLN A 6 0.63 4.25 69.20
C GLN A 6 0.39 3.23 68.06
N PRO A 7 -0.45 3.56 67.05
CA PRO A 7 -0.55 2.75 65.84
C PRO A 7 0.72 2.91 64.98
N GLU A 8 1.23 1.80 64.45
CA GLU A 8 2.30 1.80 63.44
C GLU A 8 1.89 2.58 62.17
N PRO A 9 2.83 3.27 61.48
CA PRO A 9 2.53 3.86 60.18
C PRO A 9 2.33 2.73 59.17
N ALA A 10 1.22 2.77 58.43
CA ALA A 10 0.94 1.85 57.33
C ALA A 10 1.97 2.02 56.20
N ALA A 11 3.09 1.32 56.31
CA ALA A 11 4.05 1.13 55.23
C ALA A 11 3.48 0.05 54.31
N ASN A 12 2.67 0.45 53.34
CA ASN A 12 2.45 -0.20 52.03
C ASN A 12 1.22 0.41 51.33
N ALA A 13 1.26 1.71 51.03
CA ALA A 13 0.46 2.23 49.94
C ALA A 13 1.21 1.93 48.64
N SER A 14 0.87 0.82 47.99
CA SER A 14 1.32 0.54 46.62
C SER A 14 0.96 1.72 45.73
N LEU A 15 1.96 2.39 45.17
CA LEU A 15 1.77 3.44 44.17
C LEU A 15 0.85 2.92 43.05
N PRO A 16 -0.08 3.74 42.53
CA PRO A 16 -0.88 3.35 41.38
C PRO A 16 0.03 2.98 40.21
N PRO A 17 -0.34 1.98 39.38
CA PRO A 17 0.44 1.61 38.22
C PRO A 17 0.66 2.83 37.33
N THR A 18 1.91 3.08 36.98
CA THR A 18 2.28 4.09 35.98
C THR A 18 1.44 3.84 34.73
N PRO A 19 0.80 4.88 34.14
CA PRO A 19 0.14 4.73 32.85
C PRO A 19 1.13 4.12 31.86
N PRO A 20 0.68 3.21 30.96
CA PRO A 20 1.56 2.69 29.92
C PRO A 20 2.18 3.88 29.18
N GLU A 21 3.52 3.88 29.05
CA GLU A 21 4.21 4.87 28.23
C GLU A 21 3.52 4.92 26.87
N PRO A 22 3.28 6.13 26.30
CA PRO A 22 2.73 6.23 24.97
C PRO A 22 3.66 5.45 24.04
N GLU A 23 3.11 4.39 23.45
CA GLU A 23 3.71 3.55 22.42
C GLU A 23 4.58 4.43 21.53
N SER A 24 5.91 4.19 21.53
CA SER A 24 6.93 5.12 21.04
C SER A 24 6.44 5.86 19.79
N ALA A 25 6.05 7.13 19.95
CA ALA A 25 5.56 7.90 18.82
C ALA A 25 6.64 7.84 17.74
N ARG A 26 6.33 7.34 16.55
CA ARG A 26 7.31 7.21 15.45
C ARG A 26 7.88 8.60 15.15
N THR A 27 9.04 8.93 15.72
CA THR A 27 9.63 10.27 15.62
C THR A 27 10.53 10.34 14.40
N HIS A 28 9.95 10.63 13.24
CA HIS A 28 10.73 10.92 12.03
C HIS A 28 10.90 12.44 11.83
N ARG A 29 11.60 12.89 10.79
CA ARG A 29 11.78 14.32 10.41
C ARG A 29 11.19 14.66 9.04
N TRP A 30 10.61 13.70 8.34
CA TRP A 30 9.94 13.91 7.05
C TRP A 30 8.43 14.23 7.26
N GLY A 31 7.75 14.68 6.22
CA GLY A 31 6.34 15.08 6.24
C GLY A 31 5.71 14.92 4.86
N LEU A 32 4.60 15.60 4.57
CA LEU A 32 3.87 15.43 3.30
C LEU A 32 4.73 15.66 2.05
N GLY A 33 5.72 16.57 2.13
CA GLY A 33 6.66 16.81 1.04
C GLY A 33 7.46 15.58 0.61
N ALA A 34 7.68 14.60 1.50
CA ALA A 34 8.32 13.34 1.15
C ALA A 34 7.49 12.50 0.19
N PHE A 35 6.17 12.39 0.45
CA PHE A 35 5.24 11.69 -0.42
C PHE A 35 5.18 12.37 -1.80
N PHE A 36 4.98 13.69 -1.83
CA PHE A 36 4.92 14.43 -3.09
C PHE A 36 6.24 14.37 -3.88
N PHE A 37 7.38 14.34 -3.21
CA PHE A 37 8.67 14.16 -3.87
C PHE A 37 8.81 12.77 -4.51
N ALA A 38 8.45 11.70 -3.79
CA ALA A 38 8.43 10.34 -4.35
C ALA A 38 7.45 10.23 -5.53
N GLN A 39 6.26 10.83 -5.41
CA GLN A 39 5.27 10.89 -6.48
C GLN A 39 5.76 11.71 -7.70
N ALA A 40 6.47 12.81 -7.46
CA ALA A 40 7.06 13.61 -8.54
C ALA A 40 8.14 12.83 -9.29
N ILE A 41 8.95 12.02 -8.58
CA ILE A 41 9.91 11.11 -9.23
C ILE A 41 9.19 10.06 -10.05
N PHE A 42 8.13 9.42 -9.52
CA PHE A 42 7.31 8.48 -10.27
C PHE A 42 6.82 9.10 -11.58
N VAL A 43 6.14 10.24 -11.51
CA VAL A 43 5.55 10.91 -12.68
C VAL A 43 6.65 11.35 -13.65
N LEU A 44 7.74 11.94 -13.17
CA LEU A 44 8.84 12.40 -14.01
C LEU A 44 9.47 11.24 -14.79
N VAL A 45 9.75 10.12 -14.12
CA VAL A 45 10.33 8.93 -14.78
C VAL A 45 9.33 8.35 -15.79
N SER A 46 8.06 8.19 -15.42
CA SER A 46 7.02 7.69 -16.33
C SER A 46 6.88 8.56 -17.58
N VAL A 47 6.77 9.88 -17.42
CA VAL A 47 6.63 10.83 -18.55
C VAL A 47 7.90 10.86 -19.40
N THR A 48 9.09 10.84 -18.78
CA THR A 48 10.36 10.82 -19.51
C THR A 48 10.50 9.55 -20.35
N LEU A 49 10.19 8.39 -19.78
CA LEU A 49 10.22 7.13 -20.52
C LEU A 49 9.20 7.11 -21.66
N ALA A 50 7.96 7.54 -21.41
CA ALA A 50 6.93 7.62 -22.44
C ALA A 50 7.33 8.57 -23.59
N ALA A 51 7.90 9.74 -23.28
CA ALA A 51 8.36 10.69 -24.28
C ALA A 51 9.58 10.19 -25.07
N ALA A 52 10.49 9.45 -24.42
CA ALA A 52 11.72 8.95 -25.04
C ALA A 52 11.52 7.68 -25.85
N LEU A 53 10.59 6.80 -25.43
CA LEU A 53 10.40 5.47 -26.01
C LEU A 53 9.17 5.38 -26.93
N GLY A 54 8.17 6.25 -26.76
CA GLY A 54 6.94 6.22 -27.56
C GLY A 54 6.13 4.94 -27.35
N SER A 55 5.73 4.29 -28.44
CA SER A 55 5.01 3.01 -28.41
C SER A 55 5.93 1.89 -27.94
N PRO A 56 5.62 1.22 -26.82
CA PRO A 56 6.54 0.23 -26.26
C PRO A 56 6.50 -1.10 -27.03
N ASP A 57 7.68 -1.68 -27.25
CA ASP A 57 7.84 -3.12 -27.45
C ASP A 57 7.77 -3.88 -26.12
N SER A 58 7.91 -5.21 -26.16
CA SER A 58 7.82 -6.05 -24.94
C SER A 58 8.83 -5.70 -23.85
N VAL A 59 10.05 -5.28 -24.20
CA VAL A 59 11.11 -4.97 -23.23
C VAL A 59 10.90 -3.58 -22.65
N THR A 60 10.66 -2.60 -23.51
CA THR A 60 10.40 -1.21 -23.11
C THR A 60 9.11 -1.10 -22.30
N LEU A 61 8.09 -1.92 -22.56
CA LEU A 61 6.88 -2.02 -21.74
C LEU A 61 7.20 -2.41 -20.30
N VAL A 62 8.04 -3.44 -20.10
CA VAL A 62 8.47 -3.86 -18.76
C VAL A 62 9.23 -2.73 -18.05
N VAL A 63 10.12 -2.03 -18.76
CA VAL A 63 10.86 -0.89 -18.18
C VAL A 63 9.90 0.23 -17.78
N MET A 64 8.97 0.60 -18.65
CA MET A 64 7.98 1.65 -18.41
C MET A 64 7.04 1.33 -17.24
N LEU A 65 6.71 0.06 -17.03
CA LEU A 65 5.86 -0.37 -15.92
C LEU A 65 6.64 -0.47 -14.59
N VAL A 66 7.82 -1.10 -14.61
CA VAL A 66 8.55 -1.48 -13.39
C VAL A 66 9.37 -0.32 -12.83
N LEU A 67 10.12 0.39 -13.69
CA LEU A 67 11.14 1.31 -13.25
C LEU A 67 10.59 2.50 -12.44
N PRO A 68 9.52 3.22 -12.87
CA PRO A 68 9.00 4.35 -12.11
C PRO A 68 8.54 3.95 -10.71
N THR A 69 7.83 2.82 -10.61
CA THR A 69 7.25 2.29 -9.36
C THR A 69 8.34 1.88 -8.38
N VAL A 70 9.33 1.12 -8.84
CA VAL A 70 10.47 0.67 -8.01
C VAL A 70 11.32 1.85 -7.55
N LEU A 71 11.60 2.82 -8.44
CA LEU A 71 12.36 4.01 -8.05
C LEU A 71 11.61 4.84 -7.00
N ALA A 72 10.30 5.02 -7.15
CA ALA A 72 9.51 5.75 -6.16
C ALA A 72 9.50 5.04 -4.79
N GLY A 73 9.34 3.71 -4.78
CA GLY A 73 9.44 2.90 -3.56
C GLY A 73 10.84 2.98 -2.92
N ALA A 74 11.90 2.92 -3.72
CA ALA A 74 13.27 3.07 -3.26
C ALA A 74 13.52 4.46 -2.65
N VAL A 75 13.01 5.53 -3.28
CA VAL A 75 13.05 6.89 -2.74
C VAL A 75 12.34 6.95 -1.39
N ALA A 76 11.18 6.31 -1.24
CA ALA A 76 10.48 6.27 0.04
C ALA A 76 11.34 5.62 1.14
N VAL A 77 12.01 4.51 0.84
CA VAL A 77 12.96 3.87 1.76
C VAL A 77 14.12 4.81 2.10
N VAL A 78 14.76 5.41 1.10
CA VAL A 78 15.87 6.35 1.31
C VAL A 78 15.47 7.53 2.20
N ILE A 79 14.26 8.07 2.02
CA ILE A 79 13.75 9.16 2.87
C ILE A 79 13.66 8.72 4.33
N THR A 80 13.16 7.51 4.62
CA THR A 80 13.11 7.01 6.01
C THR A 80 14.50 6.82 6.60
N VAL A 81 15.50 6.45 5.80
CA VAL A 81 16.88 6.27 6.28
C VAL A 81 17.56 7.62 6.53
N VAL A 82 17.39 8.59 5.63
CA VAL A 82 18.09 9.89 5.70
C VAL A 82 17.39 10.89 6.62
N ARG A 83 16.06 10.82 6.73
CA ARG A 83 15.23 11.78 7.47
C ARG A 83 14.38 11.12 8.56
N GLY A 84 14.57 9.85 8.86
CA GLY A 84 13.76 9.12 9.84
C GLY A 84 14.56 8.05 10.56
N ASN A 85 13.90 6.95 10.93
CA ASN A 85 14.50 5.85 11.70
C ASN A 85 14.61 4.56 10.87
N GLY A 86 14.52 4.68 9.55
CA GLY A 86 14.48 3.56 8.61
C GLY A 86 13.09 2.93 8.47
N PRO A 87 12.88 2.12 7.42
CA PRO A 87 11.54 1.66 7.02
C PRO A 87 10.90 0.71 8.03
N ARG A 88 11.70 -0.03 8.82
CA ARG A 88 11.19 -0.94 9.85
C ARG A 88 10.39 -0.18 10.91
N LEU A 89 10.98 0.86 11.48
CA LEU A 89 10.35 1.65 12.54
C LEU A 89 9.34 2.66 11.99
N ASP A 90 9.73 3.41 10.96
CA ASP A 90 8.91 4.50 10.42
C ASP A 90 7.63 3.98 9.75
N PHE A 91 7.69 2.84 9.06
CA PHE A 91 6.52 2.26 8.42
C PHE A 91 5.93 1.09 9.21
N GLY A 92 6.62 0.55 10.22
CA GLY A 92 6.21 -0.73 10.82
C GLY A 92 6.34 -1.87 9.81
N LEU A 93 7.40 -1.84 8.98
CA LEU A 93 7.74 -2.91 8.04
C LEU A 93 8.52 -3.99 8.79
N GLU A 94 7.78 -4.76 9.59
CA GLU A 94 8.30 -5.87 10.39
C GLU A 94 7.54 -7.14 10.08
N TRP A 95 8.25 -8.27 10.10
CA TRP A 95 7.63 -9.56 9.88
C TRP A 95 7.05 -10.09 11.20
N HIS A 96 5.73 -10.02 11.33
CA HIS A 96 4.98 -10.71 12.38
C HIS A 96 3.91 -11.59 11.74
N TRP A 97 3.80 -12.84 12.18
CA TRP A 97 2.80 -13.77 11.64
C TRP A 97 1.37 -13.31 11.87
N SER A 98 1.12 -12.53 12.94
CA SER A 98 -0.17 -11.87 13.16
C SER A 98 -0.53 -10.92 12.03
N ASP A 99 0.44 -10.17 11.51
CA ASP A 99 0.22 -9.20 10.44
C ASP A 99 -0.08 -9.94 9.13
N VAL A 100 0.61 -11.06 8.90
CA VAL A 100 0.37 -11.93 7.75
C VAL A 100 -1.02 -12.55 7.81
N THR A 101 -1.43 -13.13 8.95
CA THR A 101 -2.75 -13.76 9.06
C THR A 101 -3.88 -12.74 8.99
N THR A 102 -3.73 -11.58 9.64
CA THR A 102 -4.70 -10.48 9.53
C THR A 102 -4.76 -9.93 8.10
N GLY A 103 -3.61 -9.73 7.45
CA GLY A 103 -3.53 -9.30 6.05
C GLY A 103 -4.16 -10.31 5.08
N LEU A 104 -3.95 -11.60 5.29
CA LEU A 104 -4.60 -12.67 4.51
C LEU A 104 -6.11 -12.70 4.74
N ALA A 105 -6.58 -12.56 5.98
CA ALA A 105 -8.00 -12.58 6.30
C ALA A 105 -8.73 -11.38 5.69
N ILE A 106 -8.23 -10.16 5.93
CA ILE A 106 -8.78 -8.93 5.36
C ILE A 106 -8.63 -8.92 3.84
N GLY A 107 -7.48 -9.38 3.33
CA GLY A 107 -7.21 -9.52 1.91
C GLY A 107 -8.19 -10.47 1.23
N SER A 108 -8.54 -11.61 1.85
CA SER A 108 -9.48 -12.59 1.31
C SER A 108 -10.92 -12.05 1.29
N VAL A 109 -11.34 -11.39 2.37
CA VAL A 109 -12.63 -10.68 2.39
C VAL A 109 -12.66 -9.60 1.32
N GLY A 110 -11.57 -8.83 1.22
CA GLY A 110 -11.35 -7.84 0.18
C GLY A 110 -11.44 -8.45 -1.21
N LEU A 111 -10.81 -9.60 -1.46
CA LEU A 111 -10.82 -10.24 -2.77
C LEU A 111 -12.23 -10.58 -3.23
N VAL A 112 -13.08 -11.09 -2.31
CA VAL A 112 -14.49 -11.37 -2.62
C VAL A 112 -15.24 -10.07 -2.94
N THR A 113 -15.09 -9.04 -2.11
CA THR A 113 -15.81 -7.77 -2.32
C THR A 113 -15.34 -7.04 -3.57
N THR A 114 -14.04 -7.04 -3.86
CA THR A 114 -13.44 -6.39 -5.04
C THR A 114 -13.75 -7.15 -6.31
N THR A 115 -13.83 -8.48 -6.27
CA THR A 115 -14.28 -9.29 -7.40
C THR A 115 -15.73 -8.97 -7.75
N ILE A 116 -16.62 -8.94 -6.75
CA ILE A 116 -18.03 -8.56 -6.96
C ILE A 116 -18.13 -7.13 -7.48
N ALA A 117 -17.40 -6.18 -6.88
CA ALA A 117 -17.38 -4.80 -7.34
C ALA A 117 -16.89 -4.69 -8.79
N SER A 118 -15.84 -5.42 -9.16
CA SER A 118 -15.31 -5.45 -10.53
C SER A 118 -16.32 -6.03 -11.52
N MET A 119 -17.03 -7.10 -11.16
CA MET A 119 -18.08 -7.67 -12.00
C MET A 119 -19.25 -6.70 -12.22
N LEU A 120 -19.70 -6.04 -11.15
CA LEU A 120 -20.76 -5.03 -11.23
C LEU A 120 -20.32 -3.82 -12.05
N TRP A 121 -19.06 -3.40 -11.87
CA TRP A 121 -18.45 -2.31 -12.62
C TRP A 121 -18.39 -2.59 -14.11
N MET A 122 -17.86 -3.74 -14.52
CA MET A 122 -17.81 -4.18 -15.92
C MET A 122 -19.21 -4.25 -16.54
N LYS A 123 -20.20 -4.71 -15.79
CA LYS A 123 -21.60 -4.73 -16.24
C LYS A 123 -22.17 -3.32 -16.43
N TRP A 124 -21.74 -2.34 -15.63
CA TRP A 124 -22.22 -0.98 -15.68
C TRP A 124 -21.59 -0.17 -16.82
N MET A 125 -20.28 -0.32 -17.03
CA MET A 125 -19.54 0.39 -18.09
C MET A 125 -19.86 -0.13 -19.51
N GLY A 126 -20.13 -1.42 -19.63
CA GLY A 126 -20.29 -2.09 -20.92
C GLY A 126 -18.98 -2.71 -21.45
N PRO A 127 -19.04 -3.44 -22.57
CA PRO A 127 -17.89 -4.18 -23.09
C PRO A 127 -16.76 -3.25 -23.55
N GLY A 128 -15.54 -3.49 -23.07
CA GLY A 128 -14.34 -2.74 -23.48
C GLY A 128 -14.07 -1.47 -22.66
N GLU A 129 -15.05 -0.93 -21.95
CA GLU A 129 -14.86 0.19 -21.03
C GLU A 129 -14.56 -0.31 -19.61
N GLY A 130 -13.59 0.31 -18.92
CA GLY A 130 -13.19 -0.07 -17.56
C GLY A 130 -11.99 -1.03 -17.43
N GLN A 131 -11.24 -1.25 -18.51
CA GLN A 131 -9.92 -1.90 -18.43
C GLN A 131 -8.91 -1.00 -17.70
N SER A 132 -7.97 -1.62 -16.96
CA SER A 132 -6.86 -0.87 -16.34
C SER A 132 -5.85 -0.39 -17.39
N THR A 133 -5.14 0.71 -17.10
CA THR A 133 -4.08 1.24 -17.96
C THR A 133 -3.02 0.18 -18.28
N VAL A 134 -2.66 -0.63 -17.29
CA VAL A 134 -1.69 -1.73 -17.48
C VAL A 134 -2.20 -2.75 -18.49
N SER A 135 -3.47 -3.13 -18.41
CA SER A 135 -4.11 -4.03 -19.39
C SER A 135 -4.06 -3.43 -20.79
N SER A 136 -4.41 -2.15 -20.94
CA SER A 136 -4.38 -1.46 -22.23
C SER A 136 -2.98 -1.28 -22.81
N LEU A 137 -1.95 -1.15 -21.97
CA LEU A 137 -0.55 -1.08 -22.42
C LEU A 137 0.01 -2.44 -22.85
N VAL A 138 -0.50 -3.54 -22.27
CA VAL A 138 -0.14 -4.90 -22.67
C VAL A 138 -0.93 -5.34 -23.91
N ASP A 139 -2.14 -4.83 -24.10
CA ASP A 139 -2.96 -5.14 -25.27
C ASP A 139 -2.24 -4.77 -26.57
N GLY A 140 -2.22 -5.71 -27.51
CA GLY A 140 -1.48 -5.58 -28.78
C GLY A 140 0.05 -5.76 -28.69
N VAL A 141 0.64 -5.97 -27.51
CA VAL A 141 2.07 -6.25 -27.35
C VAL A 141 2.31 -7.75 -27.23
N GLN A 142 3.10 -8.33 -28.15
CA GLN A 142 3.50 -9.73 -28.05
C GLN A 142 4.56 -9.90 -26.95
N LEU A 143 4.16 -10.50 -25.82
CA LEU A 143 5.03 -10.76 -24.69
C LEU A 143 5.67 -12.16 -24.78
N PRO A 144 7.01 -12.26 -24.78
CA PRO A 144 7.69 -13.51 -24.48
C PRO A 144 7.24 -14.04 -23.10
N PRO A 145 7.08 -15.36 -22.90
CA PRO A 145 6.60 -15.93 -21.63
C PRO A 145 7.38 -15.45 -20.41
N ALA A 146 8.70 -15.27 -20.54
CA ALA A 146 9.54 -14.75 -19.47
C ALA A 146 9.15 -13.32 -19.06
N LEU A 147 8.86 -12.43 -20.01
CA LEU A 147 8.46 -11.05 -19.72
C LEU A 147 7.03 -10.99 -19.17
N ALA A 148 6.13 -11.86 -19.62
CA ALA A 148 4.80 -11.98 -19.03
C ALA A 148 4.88 -12.40 -17.54
N VAL A 149 5.77 -13.32 -17.19
CA VAL A 149 6.03 -13.71 -15.78
C VAL A 149 6.63 -12.55 -14.97
N VAL A 150 7.53 -11.75 -15.57
CA VAL A 150 8.08 -10.56 -14.90
C VAL A 150 6.98 -9.55 -14.59
N ILE A 151 6.08 -9.26 -15.54
CA ILE A 151 4.94 -8.36 -15.35
C ILE A 151 4.00 -8.92 -14.26
N PHE A 152 3.71 -10.22 -14.30
CA PHE A 152 2.92 -10.90 -13.27
C PHE A 152 3.50 -10.71 -11.87
N LEU A 153 4.79 -11.01 -11.68
CA LEU A 153 5.47 -10.86 -10.40
C LEU A 153 5.51 -9.39 -9.95
N HIS A 154 5.65 -8.47 -10.90
CA HIS A 154 5.63 -7.05 -10.59
C HIS A 154 4.26 -6.61 -10.07
N ILE A 155 3.18 -6.86 -10.83
CA ILE A 155 1.81 -6.48 -10.45
C ILE A 155 1.38 -7.20 -9.17
N TRP A 156 1.76 -8.46 -8.99
CA TRP A 156 1.37 -9.21 -7.80
C TRP A 156 2.16 -8.80 -6.56
N LEU A 157 3.48 -8.62 -6.65
CA LEU A 157 4.34 -8.52 -5.47
C LEU A 157 5.01 -7.16 -5.31
N VAL A 158 5.65 -6.67 -6.38
CA VAL A 158 6.59 -5.54 -6.31
C VAL A 158 5.85 -4.21 -6.31
N ALA A 159 4.89 -4.00 -7.22
CA ALA A 159 4.08 -2.79 -7.28
C ALA A 159 3.28 -2.59 -5.98
N PRO A 160 2.53 -3.60 -5.47
CA PRO A 160 1.84 -3.48 -4.18
C PRO A 160 2.77 -3.09 -3.03
N LEU A 161 3.97 -3.66 -2.95
CA LEU A 161 4.95 -3.25 -1.93
C LEU A 161 5.35 -1.78 -2.08
N CYS A 162 5.71 -1.36 -3.29
CA CYS A 162 6.16 0.01 -3.56
C CYS A 162 5.04 1.02 -3.27
N GLU A 163 3.83 0.75 -3.75
CA GLU A 163 2.67 1.61 -3.52
C GLU A 163 2.37 1.72 -2.03
N GLU A 164 2.40 0.62 -1.28
CA GLU A 164 2.17 0.68 0.16
C GLU A 164 3.24 1.51 0.89
N LEU A 165 4.51 1.46 0.48
CA LEU A 165 5.55 2.36 1.01
C LEU A 165 5.23 3.84 0.78
N LEU A 166 4.62 4.19 -0.35
CA LEU A 166 4.21 5.57 -0.65
C LEU A 166 2.97 5.97 0.13
N TYR A 167 1.87 5.23 -0.01
CA TYR A 167 0.56 5.65 0.49
C TYR A 167 0.33 5.31 1.97
N ARG A 168 0.72 4.10 2.41
CA ARG A 168 0.52 3.63 3.80
C ARG A 168 1.80 3.77 4.65
N GLY A 169 2.93 4.03 4.00
CA GLY A 169 4.18 4.47 4.60
C GLY A 169 4.27 5.99 4.70
N LEU A 170 4.72 6.66 3.63
CA LEU A 170 5.00 8.10 3.64
C LEU A 170 3.76 8.97 3.88
N LEU A 171 2.72 8.83 3.06
CA LEU A 171 1.54 9.70 3.18
C LEU A 171 0.84 9.50 4.53
N TRP A 172 0.59 8.25 4.90
CA TRP A 172 0.03 7.89 6.20
C TRP A 172 0.86 8.43 7.36
N GLY A 173 2.15 8.11 7.42
CA GLY A 173 3.01 8.53 8.52
C GLY A 173 3.22 10.05 8.59
N ALA A 174 3.10 10.76 7.46
CA ALA A 174 3.12 12.22 7.43
C ALA A 174 1.85 12.81 8.07
N MET A 175 0.68 12.23 7.79
CA MET A 175 -0.58 12.65 8.40
C MET A 175 -0.65 12.30 9.90
N GLU A 176 -0.11 11.15 10.30
CA GLU A 176 0.04 10.79 11.73
C GLU A 176 0.94 11.78 12.47
N ARG A 177 2.05 12.20 11.86
CA ARG A 177 2.93 13.25 12.42
C ARG A 177 2.20 14.57 12.63
N LEU A 178 1.27 14.92 11.73
CA LEU A 178 0.39 16.09 11.84
C LEU A 178 -0.75 15.88 12.87
N ARG A 179 -0.77 14.75 13.57
CA ARG A 179 -1.77 14.39 14.59
C ARG A 179 -3.20 14.34 14.04
N TRP A 180 -3.35 13.95 12.78
CA TRP A 180 -4.68 13.71 12.20
C TRP A 180 -5.31 12.46 12.84
N SER A 181 -6.64 12.42 12.90
CA SER A 181 -7.34 11.23 13.40
C SER A 181 -7.07 10.04 12.49
N GLN A 182 -6.99 8.84 13.07
CA GLN A 182 -6.74 7.61 12.32
C GLN A 182 -7.77 7.39 11.20
N LEU A 183 -9.02 7.79 11.41
CA LEU A 183 -10.06 7.76 10.37
C LEU A 183 -9.72 8.69 9.19
N ASN A 184 -9.29 9.92 9.44
CA ASN A 184 -8.92 10.87 8.38
C ASN A 184 -7.69 10.39 7.62
N VAL A 185 -6.70 9.84 8.33
CA VAL A 185 -5.50 9.24 7.73
C VAL A 185 -5.87 8.09 6.79
N PHE A 186 -6.75 7.19 7.24
CA PHE A 186 -7.27 6.08 6.45
C PHE A 186 -8.04 6.55 5.22
N VAL A 187 -9.02 7.44 5.39
CA VAL A 187 -9.88 7.92 4.29
C VAL A 187 -9.05 8.65 3.24
N LEU A 188 -8.17 9.57 3.65
CA LEU A 188 -7.40 10.39 2.72
C LEU A 188 -6.30 9.59 2.02
N SER A 189 -5.59 8.71 2.72
CA SER A 189 -4.60 7.83 2.04
C SER A 189 -5.26 6.91 1.02
N THR A 190 -6.46 6.39 1.32
CA THR A 190 -7.25 5.56 0.41
C THR A 190 -7.76 6.35 -0.79
N ALA A 191 -8.24 7.58 -0.58
CA ALA A 191 -8.69 8.45 -1.67
C ALA A 191 -7.53 8.88 -2.58
N VAL A 192 -6.41 9.29 -2.00
CA VAL A 192 -5.21 9.70 -2.75
C VAL A 192 -4.59 8.52 -3.51
N PHE A 193 -4.65 7.30 -2.97
CA PHE A 193 -4.27 6.08 -3.68
C PHE A 193 -5.11 5.89 -4.96
N ALA A 194 -6.44 5.93 -4.84
CA ALA A 194 -7.34 5.69 -5.97
C ALA A 194 -7.21 6.79 -7.05
N ILE A 195 -7.14 8.06 -6.64
CA ILE A 195 -6.96 9.20 -7.56
C ILE A 195 -5.56 9.16 -8.19
N GLY A 196 -4.55 8.74 -7.43
CA GLY A 196 -3.16 8.68 -7.87
C GLY A 196 -2.89 7.69 -9.00
N HIS A 197 -3.81 6.77 -9.27
CA HIS A 197 -3.77 5.90 -10.45
C HIS A 197 -4.07 6.64 -11.76
N LEU A 198 -4.68 7.84 -11.69
CA LEU A 198 -5.01 8.67 -12.85
C LEU A 198 -5.91 7.95 -13.87
N GLU A 199 -6.84 7.14 -13.37
CA GLU A 199 -7.87 6.45 -14.16
C GLU A 199 -9.25 6.97 -13.75
N PRO A 200 -9.73 8.09 -14.32
CA PRO A 200 -10.97 8.73 -13.89
C PRO A 200 -12.17 7.78 -13.91
N GLU A 201 -12.23 6.92 -14.93
CA GLU A 201 -13.22 5.87 -15.05
C GLU A 201 -13.15 4.91 -13.87
N ARG A 202 -12.00 4.28 -13.62
CA ARG A 202 -11.86 3.25 -12.58
C ARG A 202 -11.70 3.79 -11.17
N THR A 203 -11.59 5.10 -10.96
CA THR A 203 -11.31 5.71 -9.64
C THR A 203 -12.31 5.23 -8.57
N VAL A 204 -13.61 5.12 -8.90
CA VAL A 204 -14.62 4.62 -7.94
C VAL A 204 -14.39 3.15 -7.60
N LEU A 205 -14.07 2.31 -8.59
CA LEU A 205 -13.73 0.92 -8.36
C LEU A 205 -12.44 0.79 -7.53
N LEU A 206 -11.43 1.60 -7.82
CA LEU A 206 -10.15 1.64 -7.11
C LEU A 206 -10.32 2.09 -5.65
N LEU A 207 -11.24 2.99 -5.36
CA LEU A 207 -11.61 3.33 -3.97
C LEU A 207 -12.12 2.10 -3.22
N VAL A 208 -13.01 1.32 -3.83
CA VAL A 208 -13.53 0.08 -3.22
C VAL A 208 -12.42 -0.94 -2.99
N ILE A 209 -11.50 -1.08 -3.96
CA ILE A 209 -10.34 -1.97 -3.86
C ILE A 209 -9.39 -1.54 -2.75
N ALA A 210 -9.17 -0.24 -2.59
CA ALA A 210 -8.21 0.30 -1.64
C ALA A 210 -8.69 0.23 -0.18
N ILE A 211 -10.00 0.07 0.08
CA ILE A 211 -10.58 -0.02 1.44
C ILE A 211 -10.00 -1.20 2.24
N PRO A 212 -10.11 -2.47 1.81
CA PRO A 212 -9.59 -3.60 2.61
C PRO A 212 -8.08 -3.47 2.86
N ILE A 213 -7.33 -2.94 1.89
CA ILE A 213 -5.89 -2.67 2.03
C ILE A 213 -5.64 -1.67 3.16
N GLY A 214 -6.29 -0.49 3.10
CA GLY A 214 -6.18 0.52 4.14
C GLY A 214 -6.70 0.06 5.51
N VAL A 215 -7.72 -0.80 5.56
CA VAL A 215 -8.23 -1.39 6.80
C VAL A 215 -7.18 -2.30 7.44
N ALA A 216 -6.46 -3.10 6.66
CA ALA A 216 -5.37 -3.92 7.20
C ALA A 216 -4.27 -3.07 7.85
N ARG A 217 -3.93 -1.92 7.24
CA ARG A 217 -3.04 -0.93 7.87
C ARG A 217 -3.65 -0.32 9.14
N LEU A 218 -4.92 0.09 9.10
CA LEU A 218 -5.61 0.75 10.21
C LEU A 218 -5.71 -0.15 11.44
N VAL A 219 -6.02 -1.44 11.25
CA VAL A 219 -6.23 -2.40 12.34
C VAL A 219 -4.91 -2.82 12.98
N THR A 220 -3.85 -3.00 12.19
CA THR A 220 -2.56 -3.52 12.69
C THR A 220 -1.55 -2.44 13.04
N GLY A 221 -1.72 -1.21 12.53
CA GLY A 221 -0.73 -0.14 12.63
C GLY A 221 0.59 -0.45 11.91
N ARG A 222 0.68 -1.54 11.15
CA ARG A 222 1.91 -2.08 10.52
C ARG A 222 1.73 -2.26 9.02
N LEU A 223 2.82 -2.07 8.28
CA LEU A 223 2.74 -1.97 6.82
C LEU A 223 2.59 -3.37 6.21
N THR A 224 3.19 -4.37 6.85
CA THR A 224 3.20 -5.77 6.41
C THR A 224 1.79 -6.32 6.18
N ALA A 225 0.83 -6.06 7.08
CA ALA A 225 -0.56 -6.53 6.90
C ALA A 225 -1.23 -5.90 5.67
N SER A 226 -0.97 -4.61 5.44
CA SER A 226 -1.47 -3.86 4.28
C SER A 226 -0.89 -4.40 2.97
N VAL A 227 0.43 -4.63 2.94
CA VAL A 227 1.13 -5.24 1.79
C VAL A 227 0.54 -6.61 1.47
N VAL A 228 0.36 -7.48 2.47
CA VAL A 228 -0.23 -8.80 2.24
C VAL A 228 -1.67 -8.69 1.73
N ALA A 229 -2.51 -7.83 2.32
CA ALA A 229 -3.88 -7.64 1.85
C ALA A 229 -3.92 -7.12 0.39
N HIS A 230 -3.00 -6.24 0.04
CA HIS A 230 -2.84 -5.70 -1.31
C HIS A 230 -2.42 -6.80 -2.31
N GLN A 231 -1.39 -7.57 -1.98
CA GLN A 231 -0.93 -8.69 -2.81
C GLN A 231 -2.03 -9.74 -3.04
N VAL A 232 -2.86 -10.03 -2.03
CA VAL A 232 -4.03 -10.91 -2.19
C VAL A 232 -5.02 -10.33 -3.21
N ASN A 233 -5.32 -9.03 -3.14
CA ASN A 233 -6.26 -8.37 -4.05
C ASN A 233 -5.69 -8.14 -5.46
N ASN A 234 -4.37 -8.18 -5.63
CA ASN A 234 -3.71 -8.06 -6.94
C ASN A 234 -3.37 -9.42 -7.58
N PHE A 235 -3.46 -10.52 -6.84
CA PHE A 235 -3.13 -11.85 -7.38
C PHE A 235 -4.02 -12.24 -8.57
N LEU A 236 -5.36 -12.18 -8.44
CA LEU A 236 -6.26 -12.61 -9.52
C LEU A 236 -6.14 -11.73 -10.78
N PRO A 237 -6.13 -10.38 -10.70
CA PRO A 237 -5.87 -9.54 -11.87
C PRO A 237 -4.52 -9.83 -12.54
N ALA A 238 -3.45 -9.98 -11.75
CA ALA A 238 -2.12 -10.31 -12.28
C ALA A 238 -2.11 -11.67 -12.98
N LEU A 239 -2.73 -12.69 -12.37
CA LEU A 239 -2.84 -14.03 -12.94
C LEU A 239 -3.67 -14.02 -14.22
N GLY A 240 -4.79 -13.29 -14.25
CA GLY A 240 -5.60 -13.12 -15.45
C GLY A 240 -4.78 -12.54 -16.60
N LEU A 241 -4.04 -11.46 -16.36
CA LEU A 241 -3.18 -10.83 -17.36
C LEU A 241 -2.08 -11.79 -17.85
N LEU A 242 -1.47 -12.58 -16.96
CA LEU A 242 -0.49 -13.60 -17.33
C LEU A 242 -1.10 -14.63 -18.28
N LEU A 243 -2.26 -15.18 -17.93
CA LEU A 243 -2.92 -16.22 -18.71
C LEU A 243 -3.36 -15.69 -20.09
N ILE A 244 -3.86 -14.46 -20.16
CA ILE A 244 -4.17 -13.77 -21.44
C ILE A 244 -2.90 -13.59 -22.27
N SER A 245 -1.81 -13.10 -21.65
CA SER A 245 -0.53 -12.87 -22.33
C SER A 245 0.10 -14.15 -22.88
N LEU A 246 -0.19 -15.30 -22.27
CA LEU A 246 0.25 -16.62 -22.72
C LEU A 246 -0.72 -17.29 -23.72
N GLY A 247 -1.83 -16.64 -24.07
CA GLY A 247 -2.86 -17.20 -24.95
C GLY A 247 -3.68 -18.34 -24.34
N LEU A 248 -3.69 -18.45 -23.00
CA LEU A 248 -4.43 -19.47 -22.24
C LEU A 248 -5.86 -19.03 -21.89
N LEU A 249 -6.15 -17.73 -21.98
CA LEU A 249 -7.49 -17.14 -21.85
C LEU A 249 -7.74 -16.14 -22.99
N PRO A 250 -9.00 -15.93 -23.39
CA PRO A 250 -9.35 -14.85 -24.31
C PRO A 250 -9.07 -13.49 -23.67
N ALA A 251 -8.63 -12.54 -24.49
CA ALA A 251 -8.49 -11.13 -24.13
C ALA A 251 -9.86 -10.47 -23.93
#